data_AF-A0A087DD83-F1
#
_entry.id   AF-A0A087DD83-F1
#
_cell.length_a   1.000
_cell.length_b   1.000
_cell.length_c   1.000
_cell.angle_alpha   90.00
_cell.angle_beta   90.00
_cell.angle_gamma   90.00
#
_symmetry.space_group_name_H-M   'P 1'
#
loop_
_entity.id
_entity.type
_entity.pdbx_description
1 polymer ?
#
loop_
_entity_poly.entity_id
_entity_poly.type
_entity_poly.pdbx_seq_one_letter_code
_entity_poly.pdbx_strand_id
1 'polypeptide(L)'
;MQAIFYKDFQQLRHNTAMLVIVIIAIAMPMLCIIMIPLIGMSGGTAAVMYQFAVGALGICLAPTLSIDAIRGDLANGTIITVRACGRPLRQYVIAQLLWALIPITVASIILTIFASAVAPTLHSAMLTPQSIATACTPTLMAFALYLWSICIKGKALLMTSSTLAPSNSTTNANQPPAIRVTDMTFGYKSRKPVLEHINLVVPVGQSLGILGYNGVGKTTLFGIITGLLRPQHGSAAINSNIFHSMREVFQLSDSGNLSPTMTIRENLKFRSMLYATRENPCPIDMQHLDELPMVQAFELGEHLDKKVKDLSSGLRKRAGIVAGMLFDPKLILLDEPTNAVDPITRQLLVDLMKQLKANGRTILTITHDLEYCWEVTDRVIILDNKHLVKDCTITDFPSIDTFKQAATLGHEHSNVNFGISTD
;
A
#
# COMPACT_ATOMS: atom_id res chain seq x y z
N MET A 1 7.60 5.17 2.50
CA MET A 1 7.87 6.42 1.77
C MET A 1 8.47 6.22 0.40
N GLN A 2 9.36 5.25 0.11
CA GLN A 2 9.64 4.91 -1.30
C GLN A 2 8.44 4.40 -2.06
N ALA A 3 7.43 3.79 -1.45
CA ALA A 3 6.20 3.51 -2.20
C ALA A 3 5.44 4.79 -2.57
N ILE A 4 5.61 5.89 -1.83
CA ILE A 4 5.00 7.20 -2.12
C ILE A 4 5.89 7.98 -3.07
N PHE A 5 7.20 8.06 -2.83
CA PHE A 5 8.16 8.68 -3.74
C PHE A 5 8.37 7.90 -5.04
N TYR A 6 8.32 6.57 -5.05
CA TYR A 6 8.29 5.74 -6.26
C TYR A 6 6.92 5.81 -6.92
N LYS A 7 5.81 5.95 -6.18
CA LYS A 7 4.51 6.23 -6.78
C LYS A 7 4.52 7.62 -7.40
N ASP A 8 5.03 8.64 -6.73
CA ASP A 8 5.12 10.03 -7.20
C ASP A 8 6.16 10.16 -8.31
N PHE A 9 7.28 9.45 -8.27
CA PHE A 9 8.31 9.44 -9.31
C PHE A 9 7.94 8.55 -10.49
N GLN A 10 7.28 7.41 -10.27
CA GLN A 10 6.63 6.67 -11.36
C GLN A 10 5.48 7.48 -11.95
N GLN A 11 4.73 8.21 -11.15
CA GLN A 11 3.64 9.07 -11.60
C GLN A 11 4.21 10.29 -12.32
N LEU A 12 5.35 10.83 -11.92
CA LEU A 12 6.07 11.89 -12.65
C LEU A 12 6.68 11.36 -13.96
N ARG A 13 7.30 10.17 -13.95
CA ARG A 13 7.87 9.51 -15.13
C ARG A 13 6.77 9.04 -16.10
N HIS A 14 5.62 8.64 -15.57
CA HIS A 14 4.44 8.27 -16.34
C HIS A 14 3.75 9.49 -16.90
N ASN A 15 3.57 10.57 -16.11
CA ASN A 15 3.01 11.83 -16.57
C ASN A 15 3.89 12.48 -17.65
N THR A 16 5.22 12.42 -17.51
CA THR A 16 6.13 12.91 -18.56
C THR A 16 6.10 12.02 -19.81
N ALA A 17 6.07 10.68 -19.67
CA ALA A 17 5.90 9.78 -20.80
C ALA A 17 4.53 9.96 -21.50
N MET A 18 3.45 10.14 -20.74
CA MET A 18 2.11 10.42 -21.26
C MET A 18 2.06 11.78 -21.96
N LEU A 19 2.67 12.82 -21.38
CA LEU A 19 2.76 14.13 -22.00
C LEU A 19 3.56 14.08 -23.32
N VAL A 20 4.65 13.31 -23.37
CA VAL A 20 5.40 13.04 -24.60
C VAL A 20 4.54 12.29 -25.63
N ILE A 21 3.79 11.26 -25.22
CA ILE A 21 2.89 10.51 -26.12
C ILE A 21 1.78 11.41 -26.66
N VAL A 22 1.18 12.26 -25.83
CA VAL A 22 0.13 13.21 -26.24
C VAL A 22 0.71 14.26 -27.19
N ILE A 23 1.89 14.80 -26.91
CA ILE A 23 2.58 15.75 -27.80
C ILE A 23 2.88 15.09 -29.15
N ILE A 24 3.43 13.88 -29.17
CA ILE A 24 3.72 13.15 -30.42
C ILE A 24 2.43 12.84 -31.18
N ALA A 25 1.38 12.41 -30.47
CA ALA A 25 0.08 12.06 -31.04
C ALA A 25 -0.64 13.26 -31.67
N ILE A 26 -0.39 14.49 -31.20
CA ILE A 26 -0.93 15.72 -31.78
C ILE A 26 -0.02 16.27 -32.88
N ALA A 27 1.30 16.25 -32.66
CA ALA A 27 2.28 16.83 -33.59
C ALA A 27 2.37 16.08 -34.92
N MET A 28 2.35 14.75 -34.90
CA MET A 28 2.46 13.92 -36.12
C MET A 28 1.31 14.17 -37.11
N PRO A 29 0.03 14.12 -36.69
CA PRO A 29 -1.11 14.43 -37.57
C PRO A 29 -1.09 15.86 -38.11
N MET A 30 -0.74 16.84 -37.27
CA MET A 30 -0.60 18.24 -37.69
C MET A 30 0.46 18.39 -38.80
N LEU A 31 1.62 17.74 -38.64
CA LEU A 31 2.69 17.78 -39.61
C LEU A 31 2.27 17.12 -40.94
N CYS A 32 1.58 16.00 -40.89
CA CYS A 32 1.04 15.33 -42.08
C CYS A 32 0.06 16.23 -42.85
N ILE A 33 -0.79 16.99 -42.15
CA ILE A 33 -1.76 17.91 -42.78
C ILE A 33 -1.06 19.11 -43.42
N ILE A 34 -0.02 19.67 -42.76
CA ILE A 34 0.77 20.79 -43.30
C ILE A 34 1.52 20.38 -44.59
N MET A 35 1.92 19.12 -44.72
CA MET A 35 2.64 18.62 -45.90
C MET A 35 1.75 18.46 -47.14
N ILE A 36 0.43 18.36 -47.00
CA ILE A 36 -0.51 18.17 -48.11
C ILE A 36 -0.40 19.28 -49.18
N PRO A 37 -0.49 20.59 -48.83
CA PRO A 37 -0.35 21.67 -49.81
C PRO A 37 1.09 21.81 -50.34
N LEU A 38 2.11 21.47 -49.55
CA LEU A 38 3.52 21.54 -49.93
C LEU A 38 3.92 20.54 -51.02
N ILE A 39 3.27 19.37 -51.06
CA ILE A 39 3.56 18.29 -52.02
C ILE A 39 2.68 18.41 -53.29
N GLY A 40 1.67 19.28 -53.29
CA GLY A 40 0.77 19.45 -54.45
C GLY A 40 -0.14 18.24 -54.70
N MET A 41 -0.56 17.55 -53.64
CA MET A 41 -1.40 16.35 -53.74
C MET A 41 -2.82 16.69 -54.22
N SER A 42 -3.35 15.90 -55.16
CA SER A 42 -4.72 16.06 -55.68
C SER A 42 -5.79 15.52 -54.70
N GLY A 43 -7.01 16.05 -54.79
CA GLY A 43 -8.02 15.95 -53.73
C GLY A 43 -8.35 14.55 -53.19
N GLY A 44 -8.28 13.51 -54.04
CA GLY A 44 -8.55 12.13 -53.61
C GLY A 44 -7.46 11.56 -52.68
N THR A 45 -6.18 11.81 -52.97
CA THR A 45 -5.07 11.31 -52.14
C THR A 45 -4.90 12.15 -50.87
N ALA A 46 -5.17 13.45 -50.95
CA ALA A 46 -5.21 14.34 -49.79
C ALA A 46 -6.29 13.93 -48.77
N ALA A 47 -7.47 13.50 -49.23
CA ALA A 47 -8.54 13.02 -48.36
C ALA A 47 -8.16 11.74 -47.60
N VAL A 48 -7.46 10.81 -48.25
CA VAL A 48 -6.99 9.57 -47.62
C VAL A 48 -5.91 9.85 -46.56
N MET A 49 -4.96 10.75 -46.83
CA MET A 49 -3.97 11.17 -45.84
C MET A 49 -4.60 11.85 -44.62
N TYR A 50 -5.62 12.68 -44.84
CA TYR A 50 -6.36 13.31 -43.75
C TYR A 50 -7.09 12.26 -42.89
N GLN A 51 -7.77 11.30 -43.49
CA GLN A 51 -8.42 10.20 -42.76
C GLN A 51 -7.44 9.37 -41.93
N PHE A 52 -6.26 9.11 -42.48
CA PHE A 52 -5.21 8.39 -41.76
C PHE A 52 -4.68 9.19 -40.56
N ALA A 53 -4.49 10.51 -40.72
CA ALA A 53 -4.04 11.39 -39.65
C ALA A 53 -5.04 11.48 -38.48
N VAL A 54 -6.34 11.59 -38.79
CA VAL A 54 -7.41 11.62 -37.78
C VAL A 54 -7.57 10.26 -37.09
N GLY A 55 -7.48 9.17 -37.86
CA GLY A 55 -7.50 7.81 -37.31
C GLY A 55 -6.34 7.53 -36.36
N ALA A 56 -5.12 7.94 -36.72
CA ALA A 56 -3.93 7.82 -35.88
C ALA A 56 -4.05 8.61 -34.57
N LEU A 57 -4.61 9.82 -34.62
CA LEU A 57 -4.88 10.63 -33.43
C LEU A 57 -5.86 9.92 -32.49
N GLY A 58 -6.96 9.37 -33.02
CA GLY A 58 -7.95 8.61 -32.23
C GLY A 58 -7.36 7.34 -31.59
N ILE A 59 -6.53 6.60 -32.32
CA ILE A 59 -5.86 5.38 -31.83
C ILE A 59 -4.88 5.70 -30.68
N CYS A 60 -4.17 6.82 -30.74
CA CYS A 60 -3.17 7.20 -29.73
C CYS A 60 -3.77 7.88 -28.50
N LEU A 61 -4.77 8.74 -28.66
CA LEU A 61 -5.33 9.54 -27.55
C LEU A 61 -6.39 8.79 -26.72
N ALA A 62 -7.21 7.94 -27.36
CA ALA A 62 -8.33 7.29 -26.67
C ALA A 62 -7.90 6.29 -25.58
N PRO A 63 -6.89 5.43 -25.79
CA PRO A 63 -6.45 4.49 -24.76
C PRO A 63 -5.69 5.21 -23.63
N THR A 64 -4.98 6.29 -23.91
CA THR A 64 -4.15 7.00 -22.93
C THR A 64 -5.00 7.79 -21.94
N LEU A 65 -5.93 8.61 -22.43
CA LEU A 65 -6.82 9.41 -21.58
C LEU A 65 -7.75 8.57 -20.70
N SER A 66 -8.21 7.44 -21.22
CA SER A 66 -9.10 6.55 -20.48
C SER A 66 -8.40 5.75 -19.38
N ILE A 67 -7.14 5.37 -19.59
CA ILE A 67 -6.32 4.70 -18.57
C ILE A 67 -6.05 5.63 -17.38
N ASP A 68 -5.79 6.91 -17.63
CA ASP A 68 -5.53 7.88 -16.56
C ASP A 68 -6.78 8.21 -15.75
N ALA A 69 -7.95 8.30 -16.39
CA ALA A 69 -9.22 8.48 -15.68
C ALA A 69 -9.53 7.29 -14.74
N ILE A 70 -9.34 6.06 -15.22
CA ILE A 70 -9.56 4.84 -14.42
C ILE A 70 -8.54 4.74 -13.27
N ARG A 71 -7.27 5.07 -13.53
CA ARG A 71 -6.23 5.05 -12.49
C ARG A 71 -6.39 6.16 -11.46
N GLY A 72 -6.80 7.36 -11.88
CA GLY A 72 -7.12 8.47 -10.98
C GLY A 72 -8.26 8.12 -10.03
N ASP A 73 -9.33 7.52 -10.54
CA ASP A 73 -10.46 7.07 -9.72
C ASP A 73 -10.11 5.88 -8.79
N LEU A 74 -9.17 5.02 -9.20
CA LEU A 74 -8.64 3.94 -8.35
C LEU A 74 -7.74 4.51 -7.24
N ALA A 75 -6.90 5.50 -7.56
CA ALA A 75 -6.01 6.17 -6.60
C ALA A 75 -6.77 7.02 -5.57
N ASN A 76 -7.90 7.61 -5.97
CA ASN A 76 -8.76 8.43 -5.11
C ASN A 76 -9.78 7.60 -4.30
N GLY A 77 -9.81 6.28 -4.47
CA GLY A 77 -10.75 5.39 -3.77
C GLY A 77 -12.21 5.55 -4.23
N THR A 78 -12.48 6.29 -5.31
CA THR A 78 -13.83 6.55 -5.84
C THR A 78 -14.54 5.26 -6.25
N ILE A 79 -13.80 4.28 -6.77
CA ILE A 79 -14.35 2.96 -7.14
C ILE A 79 -14.79 2.19 -5.89
N ILE A 80 -14.09 2.36 -4.77
CA ILE A 80 -14.37 1.71 -3.49
C ILE A 80 -15.62 2.35 -2.85
N THR A 81 -15.75 3.68 -2.92
CA THR A 81 -16.93 4.41 -2.42
C THR A 81 -18.18 4.14 -3.26
N VAL A 82 -18.07 4.01 -4.58
CA VAL A 82 -19.19 3.63 -5.46
C VAL A 82 -19.69 2.22 -5.16
N ARG A 83 -18.79 1.29 -4.83
CA ARG A 83 -19.13 -0.08 -4.41
C ARG A 83 -19.76 -0.11 -3.01
N ALA A 84 -19.26 0.71 -2.08
CA ALA A 84 -19.81 0.86 -0.73
C ALA A 84 -21.22 1.49 -0.72
N CYS A 85 -21.52 2.37 -1.69
CA CYS A 85 -22.83 2.99 -1.86
C CYS A 85 -23.85 2.13 -2.64
N GLY A 86 -23.54 0.87 -2.99
CA GLY A 86 -24.47 -0.06 -3.64
C GLY A 86 -24.91 0.33 -5.07
N ARG A 87 -24.22 1.27 -5.73
CA ARG A 87 -24.57 1.70 -7.09
C ARG A 87 -24.09 0.68 -8.14
N PRO A 88 -24.88 0.41 -9.18
CA PRO A 88 -24.50 -0.57 -10.20
C PRO A 88 -23.27 -0.09 -10.99
N LEU A 89 -22.24 -0.93 -11.05
CA LEU A 89 -20.97 -0.72 -11.77
C LEU A 89 -21.18 -0.21 -13.22
N ARG A 90 -22.31 -0.55 -13.83
CA ARG A 90 -22.73 -0.07 -15.17
C ARG A 90 -22.80 1.45 -15.27
N GLN A 91 -23.30 2.15 -14.25
CA GLN A 91 -23.42 3.62 -14.28
C GLN A 91 -22.07 4.32 -14.27
N TYR A 92 -21.10 3.75 -13.55
CA TYR A 92 -19.73 4.27 -13.49
C TYR A 92 -18.99 4.08 -14.83
N VAL A 93 -19.13 2.91 -15.44
CA VAL A 93 -18.56 2.63 -16.77
C VAL A 93 -19.16 3.57 -17.84
N ILE A 94 -20.47 3.86 -17.76
CA ILE A 94 -21.14 4.81 -18.66
C ILE A 94 -20.63 6.25 -18.45
N ALA A 95 -20.43 6.68 -17.19
CA ALA A 95 -19.91 8.01 -16.90
C ALA A 95 -18.48 8.21 -17.41
N GLN A 96 -17.62 7.20 -17.27
CA GLN A 96 -16.26 7.24 -17.83
C GLN A 96 -16.26 7.23 -19.36
N LEU A 97 -17.19 6.48 -19.98
CA LEU A 97 -17.41 6.51 -21.43
C LEU A 97 -17.71 7.92 -21.92
N LEU A 98 -18.61 8.63 -21.24
CA LEU A 98 -18.98 10.01 -21.58
C LEU A 98 -17.79 10.97 -21.40
N TRP A 99 -17.02 10.81 -20.32
CA TRP A 99 -15.85 11.65 -20.04
C TRP A 99 -14.72 11.47 -21.07
N ALA A 100 -14.48 10.23 -21.54
CA ALA A 100 -13.45 9.95 -22.53
C ALA A 100 -13.82 10.44 -23.95
N LEU A 101 -15.11 10.46 -24.29
CA LEU A 101 -15.56 10.89 -25.63
C LEU A 101 -15.40 12.40 -25.86
N ILE A 102 -15.58 13.23 -24.82
CA ILE A 102 -15.56 14.70 -24.93
C ILE A 102 -14.24 15.27 -25.49
N PRO A 103 -13.05 14.93 -24.95
CA PRO A 103 -11.80 15.49 -25.47
C PRO A 103 -11.47 14.98 -26.89
N ILE A 104 -11.90 13.77 -27.24
CA ILE A 104 -11.68 13.19 -28.58
C ILE A 104 -12.52 13.92 -29.62
N THR A 105 -13.79 14.21 -29.32
CA THR A 105 -14.66 14.97 -30.22
C THR A 105 -14.16 16.39 -30.40
N VAL A 106 -13.74 17.04 -29.32
CA VAL A 106 -13.16 18.40 -29.36
C VAL A 106 -11.87 18.43 -30.19
N ALA A 107 -10.94 17.49 -29.97
CA ALA A 107 -9.69 17.41 -30.73
C ALA A 107 -9.93 17.14 -32.21
N SER A 108 -10.89 16.27 -32.55
CA SER A 108 -11.28 16.00 -33.93
C SER A 108 -11.86 17.24 -34.61
N ILE A 109 -12.72 18.01 -33.93
CA ILE A 109 -13.29 19.27 -34.46
C ILE A 109 -12.18 20.29 -34.71
N ILE A 110 -11.25 20.47 -33.77
CA ILE A 110 -10.11 21.38 -33.91
C ILE A 110 -9.25 20.99 -35.12
N LEU A 111 -8.98 19.70 -35.31
CA LEU A 111 -8.19 19.19 -36.43
C LEU A 111 -8.90 19.41 -37.78
N THR A 112 -10.23 19.28 -37.82
CA THR A 112 -11.04 19.61 -39.02
C THR A 112 -11.00 21.09 -39.35
N ILE A 113 -11.15 21.97 -38.35
CA ILE A 113 -11.04 23.42 -38.52
C ILE A 113 -9.64 23.79 -39.03
N PHE A 114 -8.59 23.22 -38.42
CA PHE A 114 -7.21 23.47 -38.82
C PHE A 114 -6.92 23.00 -40.27
N ALA A 115 -7.34 21.80 -40.63
CA ALA A 115 -7.17 21.28 -41.99
C ALA A 115 -7.89 22.15 -43.03
N SER A 116 -9.08 22.66 -42.70
CA SER A 116 -9.83 23.56 -43.58
C SER A 116 -9.15 24.93 -43.78
N ALA A 117 -8.37 25.40 -42.80
CA ALA A 117 -7.62 26.65 -42.87
C ALA A 117 -6.30 26.51 -43.63
N VAL A 118 -5.59 25.38 -43.48
CA VAL A 118 -4.26 25.15 -44.06
C VAL A 118 -4.32 24.65 -45.51
N ALA A 119 -5.36 23.92 -45.89
CA ALA A 119 -5.52 23.35 -47.22
C ALA A 119 -6.90 23.67 -47.81
N PRO A 120 -7.09 24.87 -48.42
CA PRO A 120 -8.35 25.27 -49.05
C PRO A 120 -8.81 24.34 -50.18
N THR A 121 -7.88 23.58 -50.77
CA THR A 121 -8.15 22.55 -51.78
C THR A 121 -8.96 21.36 -51.25
N LEU A 122 -8.98 21.13 -49.94
CA LEU A 122 -9.83 20.12 -49.29
C LEU A 122 -11.26 20.61 -49.03
N HIS A 123 -11.53 21.91 -49.16
CA HIS A 123 -12.81 22.51 -48.80
C HIS A 123 -13.97 21.97 -49.67
N SER A 124 -13.72 21.70 -50.96
CA SER A 124 -14.72 21.13 -51.87
C SER A 124 -14.97 19.63 -51.66
N ALA A 125 -14.00 18.90 -51.10
CA ALA A 125 -14.15 17.48 -50.76
C ALA A 125 -14.87 17.27 -49.41
N MET A 126 -14.73 18.23 -48.50
CA MET A 126 -15.25 18.20 -47.12
C MET A 126 -16.76 18.52 -46.98
N LEU A 127 -17.47 18.90 -48.05
CA LEU A 127 -18.90 19.27 -48.01
C LEU A 127 -19.84 18.21 -48.62
N THR A 128 -19.32 17.04 -48.99
CA THR A 128 -20.13 15.91 -49.49
C THR A 128 -20.73 15.11 -48.32
N PRO A 129 -21.89 14.42 -48.45
CA PRO A 129 -22.47 13.59 -47.38
C PRO A 129 -21.50 12.52 -46.82
N GLN A 130 -20.50 12.12 -47.62
CA GLN A 130 -19.41 11.24 -47.21
C GLN A 130 -18.47 11.88 -46.18
N SER A 131 -18.33 13.21 -46.16
CA SER A 131 -17.47 13.90 -45.19
C SER A 131 -18.00 13.83 -43.75
N ILE A 132 -19.33 13.87 -43.58
CA ILE A 132 -20.00 13.72 -42.27
C ILE A 132 -19.78 12.30 -41.74
N ALA A 133 -19.89 11.29 -42.60
CA ALA A 133 -19.55 9.91 -42.25
C ALA A 133 -18.08 9.80 -41.83
N THR A 134 -17.17 10.48 -42.52
CA THR A 134 -15.73 10.47 -42.19
C THR A 134 -15.38 11.26 -40.93
N ALA A 135 -16.18 12.24 -40.52
CA ALA A 135 -16.05 12.89 -39.21
C ALA A 135 -16.49 11.97 -38.04
N CYS A 136 -17.40 11.02 -38.31
CA CYS A 136 -17.87 10.03 -37.33
C CYS A 136 -17.02 8.74 -37.28
N THR A 137 -16.26 8.42 -38.33
CA THR A 137 -15.38 7.24 -38.32
C THR A 137 -14.31 7.21 -37.21
N PRO A 138 -13.64 8.31 -36.82
CA PRO A 138 -12.61 8.29 -35.79
C PRO A 138 -13.21 8.14 -34.39
N THR A 139 -14.40 8.70 -34.16
CA THR A 139 -15.12 8.57 -32.89
C THR A 139 -15.65 7.15 -32.71
N LEU A 140 -16.16 6.52 -33.78
CA LEU A 140 -16.54 5.10 -33.78
C LEU A 140 -15.33 4.18 -33.60
N MET A 141 -14.20 4.47 -34.24
CA MET A 141 -12.99 3.68 -34.10
C MET A 141 -12.37 3.82 -32.70
N ALA A 142 -12.34 5.03 -32.15
CA ALA A 142 -11.94 5.29 -30.76
C ALA A 142 -12.85 4.56 -29.76
N PHE A 143 -14.17 4.55 -30.01
CA PHE A 143 -15.14 3.81 -29.19
C PHE A 143 -14.91 2.29 -29.24
N ALA A 144 -14.65 1.73 -30.43
CA ALA A 144 -14.35 0.32 -30.61
C ALA A 144 -13.04 -0.10 -29.93
N LEU A 145 -11.98 0.69 -30.08
CA LEU A 145 -10.69 0.44 -29.42
C LEU A 145 -10.76 0.60 -27.91
N TYR A 146 -11.61 1.50 -27.42
CA TYR A 146 -11.87 1.66 -25.99
C TYR A 146 -12.62 0.45 -25.41
N LEU A 147 -13.67 -0.02 -26.08
CA LEU A 147 -14.37 -1.26 -25.72
C LEU A 147 -13.42 -2.47 -25.74
N TRP A 148 -12.54 -2.55 -26.74
CA TRP A 148 -11.53 -3.61 -26.84
C TRP A 148 -10.50 -3.55 -25.70
N SER A 149 -10.03 -2.34 -25.32
CA SER A 149 -9.16 -2.11 -24.16
C SER A 149 -9.82 -2.56 -22.84
N ILE A 150 -11.10 -2.22 -22.65
CA ILE A 150 -11.89 -2.67 -21.50
C ILE A 150 -12.08 -4.20 -21.52
N CYS A 151 -12.31 -4.83 -22.68
CA CYS A 151 -12.51 -6.27 -22.75
C CYS A 151 -11.21 -7.08 -22.47
N ILE A 152 -10.07 -6.63 -23.00
CA ILE A 152 -8.77 -7.30 -22.81
C ILE A 152 -8.25 -7.07 -21.39
N LYS A 153 -8.22 -5.81 -20.95
CA LYS A 153 -7.65 -5.45 -19.64
C LYS A 153 -8.66 -5.49 -18.51
N GLY A 154 -9.96 -5.43 -18.77
CA GLY A 154 -11.01 -5.68 -17.78
C GLY A 154 -11.00 -7.13 -17.29
N LYS A 155 -10.62 -8.10 -18.12
CA LYS A 155 -10.31 -9.47 -17.65
C LYS A 155 -9.11 -9.49 -16.70
N ALA A 156 -8.05 -8.72 -16.98
CA ALA A 156 -6.90 -8.59 -16.09
C ALA A 156 -7.23 -7.82 -14.79
N LEU A 157 -8.08 -6.79 -14.86
CA LEU A 157 -8.53 -5.99 -13.72
C LEU A 157 -9.54 -6.73 -12.84
N LEU A 158 -10.39 -7.58 -13.43
CA LEU A 158 -11.30 -8.49 -12.73
C LEU A 158 -10.52 -9.61 -12.03
N MET A 159 -9.43 -10.09 -12.64
CA MET A 159 -8.50 -11.01 -11.98
C MET A 159 -7.78 -10.37 -10.80
N THR A 160 -7.36 -9.10 -10.88
CA THR A 160 -6.70 -8.39 -9.76
C THR A 160 -7.65 -7.79 -8.71
N SER A 161 -8.95 -7.63 -9.03
CA SER A 161 -9.95 -7.14 -8.07
C SER A 161 -10.68 -8.25 -7.31
N SER A 162 -10.62 -9.49 -7.79
CA SER A 162 -11.03 -10.66 -6.99
C SER A 162 -10.08 -10.93 -5.80
N THR A 163 -8.87 -10.36 -5.82
CA THR A 163 -7.92 -10.32 -4.70
C THR A 163 -8.11 -9.14 -3.74
N LEU A 164 -9.04 -8.21 -4.02
CA LEU A 164 -9.31 -7.00 -3.21
C LEU A 164 -10.76 -6.94 -2.69
N ALA A 165 -11.52 -8.03 -2.80
CA ALA A 165 -12.74 -8.14 -2.01
C ALA A 165 -12.35 -8.30 -0.53
N PRO A 166 -12.96 -7.55 0.41
CA PRO A 166 -12.85 -7.90 1.81
C PRO A 166 -13.41 -9.32 1.93
N SER A 167 -12.54 -10.29 2.27
CA SER A 167 -13.01 -11.61 2.60
C SER A 167 -13.92 -11.43 3.81
N ASN A 168 -15.23 -11.61 3.62
CA ASN A 168 -16.16 -11.77 4.71
C ASN A 168 -15.53 -12.76 5.70
N SER A 169 -15.21 -12.26 6.88
CA SER A 169 -14.54 -12.92 8.00
C SER A 169 -15.45 -13.99 8.59
N THR A 170 -15.69 -15.03 7.81
CA THR A 170 -15.85 -16.36 8.35
C THR A 170 -14.44 -16.93 8.41
N THR A 171 -13.97 -17.19 9.62
CA THR A 171 -12.74 -17.92 9.93
C THR A 171 -12.55 -19.05 8.93
N ASN A 172 -11.68 -18.85 7.93
CA ASN A 172 -11.23 -19.92 7.06
C ASN A 172 -10.46 -20.91 7.95
N ALA A 173 -11.17 -21.91 8.48
CA ALA A 173 -10.63 -22.98 9.32
C ALA A 173 -9.54 -23.82 8.62
N ASN A 174 -9.20 -23.48 7.36
CA ASN A 174 -8.27 -24.20 6.50
C ASN A 174 -6.97 -23.43 6.18
N GLN A 175 -6.78 -22.19 6.66
CA GLN A 175 -5.48 -21.53 6.54
C GLN A 175 -4.57 -21.95 7.70
N PRO A 176 -3.32 -22.36 7.45
CA PRO A 176 -2.42 -22.78 8.51
C PRO A 176 -2.11 -21.59 9.42
N PRO A 177 -2.14 -21.76 10.76
CA PRO A 177 -1.92 -20.67 11.69
C PRO A 177 -0.45 -20.24 11.67
N ALA A 178 -0.19 -18.94 11.67
CA ALA A 178 1.13 -18.37 11.86
C ALA A 178 1.64 -18.61 13.29
N ILE A 179 0.77 -18.38 14.28
CA ILE A 179 1.06 -18.56 15.71
C ILE A 179 -0.06 -19.36 16.34
N ARG A 180 0.32 -20.28 17.22
CA ARG A 180 -0.62 -21.06 18.04
C ARG A 180 -0.15 -21.08 19.48
N VAL A 181 -1.04 -20.68 20.38
CA VAL A 181 -0.91 -20.72 21.84
C VAL A 181 -2.05 -21.56 22.38
N THR A 182 -1.74 -22.62 23.12
CA THR A 182 -2.71 -23.59 23.65
C THR A 182 -2.54 -23.73 25.14
N ASP A 183 -3.60 -23.41 25.88
CA ASP A 183 -3.72 -23.53 27.34
C ASP A 183 -2.45 -23.06 28.09
N MET A 184 -1.92 -21.91 27.67
CA MET A 184 -0.61 -21.46 28.11
C MET A 184 -0.71 -20.72 29.45
N THR A 185 0.09 -21.16 30.41
CA THR A 185 0.26 -20.52 31.72
C THR A 185 1.74 -20.25 31.99
N PHE A 186 2.05 -19.04 32.44
CA PHE A 186 3.41 -18.61 32.74
C PHE A 186 3.47 -17.68 33.95
N GLY A 187 4.51 -17.85 34.78
CA GLY A 187 4.90 -16.92 35.83
C GLY A 187 6.40 -16.96 36.08
N TYR A 188 7.00 -15.81 36.39
CA TYR A 188 8.43 -15.71 36.74
C TYR A 188 8.78 -16.49 38.02
N LYS A 189 7.78 -16.75 38.88
CA LYS A 189 7.88 -17.61 40.06
C LYS A 189 6.77 -18.66 39.97
N SER A 190 7.05 -19.91 40.34
CA SER A 190 6.11 -21.03 40.20
C SER A 190 4.75 -20.84 40.88
N ARG A 191 4.66 -19.98 41.91
CA ARG A 191 3.41 -19.71 42.64
C ARG A 191 2.75 -18.37 42.29
N LYS A 192 3.29 -17.63 41.33
CA LYS A 192 2.78 -16.32 40.90
C LYS A 192 2.70 -16.26 39.38
N PRO A 193 1.68 -16.92 38.78
CA PRO A 193 1.40 -16.78 37.36
C PRO A 193 1.08 -15.33 37.00
N VAL A 194 1.59 -14.91 35.85
CA VAL A 194 1.38 -13.62 35.18
C VAL A 194 0.39 -13.76 34.04
N LEU A 195 0.37 -14.93 33.37
CA LEU A 195 -0.58 -15.30 32.33
C LEU A 195 -1.15 -16.67 32.66
N GLU A 196 -2.46 -16.84 32.53
CA GLU A 196 -3.18 -18.05 32.93
C GLU A 196 -4.16 -18.49 31.83
N HIS A 197 -4.05 -19.75 31.39
CA HIS A 197 -4.96 -20.41 30.43
C HIS A 197 -5.16 -19.65 29.10
N ILE A 198 -4.08 -19.05 28.58
CA ILE A 198 -4.13 -18.27 27.35
C ILE A 198 -4.27 -19.22 26.14
N ASN A 199 -5.31 -18.98 25.35
CA ASN A 199 -5.54 -19.65 24.07
C ASN A 199 -5.60 -18.60 22.97
N LEU A 200 -4.72 -18.72 21.97
CA LEU A 200 -4.63 -17.75 20.88
C LEU A 200 -4.21 -18.46 19.59
N VAL A 201 -4.93 -18.17 18.51
CA VAL A 201 -4.58 -18.64 17.16
C VAL A 201 -4.56 -17.44 16.24
N VAL A 202 -3.42 -17.21 15.58
CA VAL A 202 -3.24 -16.12 14.60
C VAL A 202 -3.02 -16.75 13.23
N PRO A 203 -3.92 -16.54 12.25
CA PRO A 203 -3.71 -16.94 10.85
C PRO A 203 -2.58 -16.16 10.19
N VAL A 204 -2.01 -16.72 9.12
CA VAL A 204 -1.04 -16.00 8.28
C VAL A 204 -1.69 -14.79 7.63
N GLY A 205 -0.98 -13.67 7.62
CA GLY A 205 -1.41 -12.42 7.00
C GLY A 205 -2.41 -11.61 7.82
N GLN A 206 -2.82 -12.11 9.00
CA GLN A 206 -3.66 -11.35 9.92
C GLN A 206 -2.80 -10.35 10.72
N SER A 207 -3.33 -9.14 10.91
CA SER A 207 -2.80 -8.18 11.88
C SER A 207 -3.57 -8.25 13.19
N LEU A 208 -2.89 -8.52 14.30
CA LEU A 208 -3.46 -8.65 15.65
C LEU A 208 -2.94 -7.56 16.59
N GLY A 209 -3.83 -6.84 17.24
CA GLY A 209 -3.53 -5.96 18.37
C GLY A 209 -3.67 -6.69 19.71
N ILE A 210 -2.70 -6.50 20.61
CA ILE A 210 -2.74 -7.02 21.98
C ILE A 210 -2.83 -5.83 22.92
N LEU A 211 -4.02 -5.66 23.50
CA LEU A 211 -4.36 -4.56 24.38
C LEU A 211 -4.41 -5.04 25.83
N GLY A 212 -4.26 -4.11 26.76
CA GLY A 212 -4.34 -4.37 28.20
C GLY A 212 -3.48 -3.40 28.99
N TYR A 213 -3.66 -3.36 30.30
CA TYR A 213 -2.92 -2.44 31.18
C TYR A 213 -1.41 -2.75 31.23
N ASN A 214 -0.64 -1.79 31.71
CA ASN A 214 0.77 -2.00 31.98
C ASN A 214 0.94 -3.06 33.09
N GLY A 215 1.84 -4.01 32.87
CA GLY A 215 2.09 -5.11 33.82
C GLY A 215 1.18 -6.34 33.68
N VAL A 216 0.18 -6.35 32.78
CA VAL A 216 -0.70 -7.52 32.57
C VAL A 216 -0.02 -8.71 31.87
N GLY A 217 1.21 -8.52 31.36
CA GLY A 217 1.99 -9.59 30.75
C GLY A 217 2.06 -9.57 29.21
N LYS A 218 1.69 -8.47 28.53
CA LYS A 218 1.76 -8.34 27.07
C LYS A 218 3.15 -8.66 26.50
N THR A 219 4.20 -7.98 26.98
CA THR A 219 5.59 -8.24 26.59
C THR A 219 6.05 -9.66 26.96
N THR A 220 5.52 -10.20 28.08
CA THR A 220 5.80 -11.57 28.50
C THR A 220 5.21 -12.59 27.51
N LEU A 221 4.00 -12.33 26.99
CA LEU A 221 3.38 -13.14 25.95
C LEU A 221 4.23 -13.14 24.67
N PHE A 222 4.77 -11.99 24.26
CA PHE A 222 5.72 -11.94 23.13
C PHE A 222 6.97 -12.79 23.36
N GLY A 223 7.59 -12.68 24.54
CA GLY A 223 8.75 -13.52 24.89
C GLY A 223 8.43 -15.02 24.85
N ILE A 224 7.21 -15.41 25.22
CA ILE A 224 6.76 -16.81 25.13
C ILE A 224 6.53 -17.23 23.67
N ILE A 225 5.88 -16.40 22.86
CA ILE A 225 5.63 -16.67 21.44
C ILE A 225 6.95 -16.82 20.66
N THR A 226 7.94 -15.97 20.94
CA THR A 226 9.25 -16.03 20.26
C THR A 226 10.20 -17.07 20.85
N GLY A 227 9.78 -17.79 21.90
CA GLY A 227 10.58 -18.85 22.53
C GLY A 227 11.69 -18.36 23.45
N LEU A 228 11.74 -17.06 23.79
CA LEU A 228 12.66 -16.50 24.78
C LEU A 228 12.29 -16.92 26.21
N LEU A 229 11.00 -17.20 26.45
CA LEU A 229 10.46 -17.66 27.73
C LEU A 229 9.76 -19.01 27.54
N ARG A 230 10.01 -19.95 28.45
CA ARG A 230 9.36 -21.26 28.44
C ARG A 230 8.09 -21.23 29.29
N PRO A 231 6.92 -21.63 28.76
CA PRO A 231 5.70 -21.72 29.55
C PRO A 231 5.82 -22.78 30.66
N GLN A 232 5.09 -22.58 31.77
CA GLN A 232 5.02 -23.56 32.86
C GLN A 232 4.04 -24.69 32.52
N HIS A 233 2.93 -24.33 31.88
CA HIS A 233 1.93 -25.26 31.34
C HIS A 233 1.51 -24.81 29.94
N GLY A 234 1.02 -25.76 29.14
CA GLY A 234 0.60 -25.51 27.76
C GLY A 234 1.76 -25.34 26.78
N SER A 235 1.46 -24.75 25.63
CA SER A 235 2.44 -24.52 24.57
C SER A 235 2.19 -23.21 23.83
N ALA A 236 3.25 -22.63 23.29
CA ALA A 236 3.20 -21.50 22.37
C ALA A 236 4.26 -21.72 21.28
N ALA A 237 3.87 -21.62 20.02
CA ALA A 237 4.78 -21.82 18.90
C ALA A 237 4.44 -20.94 17.70
N ILE A 238 5.48 -20.44 17.05
CA ILE A 238 5.45 -19.95 15.68
C ILE A 238 5.49 -21.17 14.75
N ASN A 239 4.63 -21.20 13.74
CA ASN A 239 4.50 -22.36 12.86
C ASN A 239 5.72 -22.48 11.93
N SER A 240 6.57 -23.46 12.19
CA SER A 240 7.81 -23.73 11.45
C SER A 240 7.58 -24.20 10.00
N ASN A 241 6.38 -24.68 9.67
CA ASN A 241 6.01 -25.03 8.29
C ASN A 241 5.75 -23.79 7.42
N ILE A 242 5.51 -22.63 8.06
CA ILE A 242 5.26 -21.36 7.39
C ILE A 242 6.49 -20.46 7.49
N PHE A 243 7.07 -20.40 8.68
CA PHE A 243 8.28 -19.64 8.96
C PHE A 243 9.44 -20.60 9.16
N HIS A 244 10.18 -20.86 8.09
CA HIS A 244 11.25 -21.88 8.09
C HIS A 244 12.47 -21.45 8.91
N SER A 245 12.60 -20.16 9.22
CA SER A 245 13.71 -19.59 9.96
C SER A 245 13.27 -18.40 10.79
N MET A 246 13.90 -18.21 11.95
CA MET A 246 13.74 -16.99 12.75
C MET A 246 14.24 -15.73 12.03
N ARG A 247 14.96 -15.85 10.91
CA ARG A 247 15.25 -14.72 9.99
C ARG A 247 13.97 -14.12 9.40
N GLU A 248 12.88 -14.88 9.31
CA GLU A 248 11.60 -14.37 8.80
C GLU A 248 10.77 -13.69 9.88
N VAL A 249 11.25 -13.70 11.13
CA VAL A 249 10.56 -13.16 12.30
C VAL A 249 11.32 -11.94 12.80
N PHE A 250 10.63 -10.81 12.85
CA PHE A 250 11.16 -9.57 13.38
C PHE A 250 10.46 -9.20 14.68
N GLN A 251 11.23 -8.88 15.72
CA GLN A 251 10.73 -8.33 16.97
C GLN A 251 11.36 -6.96 17.24
N LEU A 252 10.50 -5.96 17.52
CA LEU A 252 10.88 -4.68 18.09
C LEU A 252 10.37 -4.65 19.53
N SER A 253 11.27 -4.63 20.51
CA SER A 253 10.92 -4.42 21.92
C SER A 253 10.72 -2.93 22.24
N ASP A 254 10.13 -2.65 23.39
CA ASP A 254 9.99 -1.28 23.90
C ASP A 254 11.36 -0.59 24.06
N SER A 255 12.34 -1.30 24.64
CA SER A 255 13.73 -0.86 24.82
C SER A 255 14.56 -0.74 23.53
N GLY A 256 14.01 -1.17 22.39
CA GLY A 256 14.71 -1.24 21.11
C GLY A 256 15.50 -2.54 20.90
N ASN A 257 15.95 -2.74 19.67
CA ASN A 257 16.49 -4.02 19.16
C ASN A 257 17.91 -3.89 18.58
N LEU A 258 18.59 -2.79 18.88
CA LEU A 258 19.94 -2.47 18.39
C LEU A 258 20.93 -2.45 19.56
N SER A 259 22.18 -2.83 19.29
CA SER A 259 23.27 -2.74 20.25
C SER A 259 23.59 -1.26 20.55
N PRO A 260 23.55 -0.84 21.83
CA PRO A 260 23.75 0.56 22.21
C PRO A 260 25.18 1.06 21.97
N THR A 261 26.17 0.16 21.94
CA THR A 261 27.59 0.51 21.80
C THR A 261 28.04 0.71 20.36
N MET A 262 27.26 0.21 19.40
CA MET A 262 27.54 0.24 17.96
C MET A 262 26.81 1.40 17.28
N THR A 263 27.31 1.85 16.14
CA THR A 263 26.59 2.78 15.27
C THR A 263 25.38 2.13 14.61
N ILE A 264 24.45 2.92 14.06
CA ILE A 264 23.32 2.37 13.30
C ILE A 264 23.85 1.56 12.11
N ARG A 265 24.84 2.09 11.38
CA ARG A 265 25.49 1.43 10.25
C ARG A 265 26.13 0.10 10.66
N GLU A 266 26.84 0.07 11.79
CA GLU A 266 27.45 -1.15 12.31
C GLU A 266 26.40 -2.20 12.70
N ASN A 267 25.30 -1.79 13.35
CA ASN A 267 24.19 -2.68 13.67
C ASN A 267 23.55 -3.29 12.41
N LEU A 268 23.31 -2.47 11.39
CA LEU A 268 22.78 -2.89 10.10
C LEU A 268 23.74 -3.85 9.37
N LYS A 269 25.04 -3.54 9.41
CA LYS A 269 26.09 -4.41 8.86
C LYS A 269 26.09 -5.78 9.54
N PHE A 270 26.04 -5.79 10.88
CA PHE A 270 26.00 -7.01 11.66
C PHE A 270 24.76 -7.85 11.32
N ARG A 271 23.58 -7.24 11.25
CA ARG A 271 22.36 -7.92 10.81
C ARG A 271 22.49 -8.43 9.37
N SER A 272 23.05 -7.64 8.46
CA SER A 272 23.27 -8.06 7.06
C SER A 272 24.10 -9.33 6.97
N MET A 273 25.14 -9.46 7.80
CA MET A 273 25.94 -10.70 7.90
C MET A 273 25.13 -11.89 8.42
N LEU A 274 24.19 -11.69 9.34
CA LEU A 274 23.32 -12.75 9.85
C LEU A 274 22.29 -13.22 8.81
N TYR A 275 21.87 -12.33 7.91
CA TYR A 275 20.90 -12.61 6.85
C TYR A 275 21.54 -13.12 5.55
N ALA A 276 22.84 -12.92 5.38
CA ALA A 276 23.58 -13.40 4.23
C ALA A 276 23.35 -14.89 3.97
N THR A 277 23.14 -15.23 2.70
CA THR A 277 23.05 -16.60 2.20
C THR A 277 24.10 -16.80 1.10
N ARG A 278 24.28 -18.05 0.65
CA ARG A 278 25.18 -18.34 -0.48
C ARG A 278 24.74 -17.64 -1.77
N GLU A 279 23.43 -17.47 -1.95
CA GLU A 279 22.81 -16.85 -3.12
C GLU A 279 22.75 -15.32 -3.00
N ASN A 280 22.65 -14.80 -1.76
CA ASN A 280 22.62 -13.37 -1.48
C ASN A 280 23.58 -13.04 -0.33
N PRO A 281 24.88 -12.88 -0.61
CA PRO A 281 25.89 -12.62 0.42
C PRO A 281 25.83 -11.21 1.00
N CYS A 282 25.20 -10.28 0.29
CA CYS A 282 25.06 -8.88 0.67
C CYS A 282 23.60 -8.45 0.49
N PRO A 283 22.70 -8.82 1.41
CA PRO A 283 21.26 -8.55 1.27
C PRO A 283 20.91 -7.06 1.30
N ILE A 284 21.82 -6.22 1.79
CA ILE A 284 21.67 -4.77 1.86
C ILE A 284 22.93 -4.13 1.27
N ASP A 285 22.76 -3.15 0.38
CA ASP A 285 23.85 -2.30 -0.07
C ASP A 285 24.31 -1.39 1.09
N MET A 286 25.43 -1.78 1.70
CA MET A 286 26.04 -1.05 2.80
C MET A 286 26.80 0.21 2.35
N GLN A 287 27.14 0.32 1.06
CA GLN A 287 27.87 1.47 0.51
C GLN A 287 26.93 2.67 0.35
N HIS A 288 25.74 2.43 -0.20
CA HIS A 288 24.71 3.46 -0.43
C HIS A 288 23.57 3.36 0.60
N LEU A 289 23.91 3.07 1.86
CA LEU A 289 22.94 2.83 2.92
C LEU A 289 22.03 4.05 3.17
N ASP A 290 22.57 5.25 3.05
CA ASP A 290 21.89 6.54 3.15
C ASP A 290 20.92 6.82 1.99
N GLU A 291 21.15 6.22 0.83
CA GLU A 291 20.25 6.28 -0.32
C GLU A 291 19.06 5.33 -0.19
N LEU A 292 19.08 4.46 0.82
CA LEU A 292 18.05 3.44 0.96
C LEU A 292 16.67 4.05 1.28
N PRO A 293 15.62 3.46 0.69
CA PRO A 293 14.22 3.84 0.86
C PRO A 293 13.79 4.26 2.26
N MET A 294 14.08 3.36 3.20
CA MET A 294 13.57 3.43 4.56
C MET A 294 14.49 4.27 5.42
N VAL A 295 15.78 4.34 5.07
CA VAL A 295 16.73 5.23 5.74
C VAL A 295 16.38 6.68 5.45
N GLN A 296 16.05 7.01 4.20
CA GLN A 296 15.55 8.33 3.81
C GLN A 296 14.18 8.63 4.43
N ALA A 297 13.24 7.69 4.33
CA ALA A 297 11.88 7.84 4.86
C ALA A 297 11.83 8.19 6.35
N PHE A 298 12.69 7.56 7.14
CA PHE A 298 12.76 7.75 8.59
C PHE A 298 13.82 8.78 9.01
N GLU A 299 14.40 9.51 8.04
CA GLU A 299 15.38 10.58 8.26
C GLU A 299 16.61 10.12 9.05
N LEU A 300 17.12 8.92 8.75
CA LEU A 300 18.24 8.33 9.47
C LEU A 300 19.61 8.61 8.85
N GLY A 301 19.67 9.20 7.66
CA GLY A 301 20.90 9.39 6.86
C GLY A 301 22.05 10.04 7.66
N GLU A 302 21.82 11.21 8.25
CA GLU A 302 22.82 11.94 9.05
C GLU A 302 23.11 11.30 10.43
N HIS A 303 22.41 10.22 10.76
CA HIS A 303 22.52 9.54 12.05
C HIS A 303 23.13 8.15 11.92
N LEU A 304 23.40 7.66 10.70
CA LEU A 304 23.90 6.33 10.44
C LEU A 304 25.20 6.02 11.20
N ASP A 305 26.09 7.01 11.33
CA ASP A 305 27.40 6.86 11.96
C ASP A 305 27.42 7.27 13.44
N LYS A 306 26.25 7.60 14.03
CA LYS A 306 26.10 7.83 15.46
C LYS A 306 25.86 6.52 16.21
N LYS A 307 26.41 6.40 17.43
CA LYS A 307 26.14 5.26 18.31
C LYS A 307 24.70 5.29 18.80
N VAL A 308 24.08 4.12 18.90
CA VAL A 308 22.66 3.98 19.29
C VAL A 308 22.37 4.56 20.68
N LYS A 309 23.34 4.48 21.61
CA LYS A 309 23.22 5.09 22.94
C LYS A 309 23.14 6.62 22.92
N ASP A 310 23.71 7.26 21.90
CA ASP A 310 23.79 8.73 21.77
C ASP A 310 22.56 9.30 21.02
N LEU A 311 21.67 8.43 20.52
CA LEU A 311 20.42 8.82 19.87
C LEU A 311 19.33 9.15 20.89
N SER A 312 18.43 10.06 20.52
CA SER A 312 17.17 10.25 21.23
C SER A 312 16.34 8.96 21.21
N SER A 313 15.40 8.81 22.16
CA SER A 313 14.50 7.66 22.23
C SER A 313 13.73 7.44 20.92
N GLY A 314 13.19 8.52 20.34
CA GLY A 314 12.50 8.47 19.05
C GLY A 314 13.41 8.03 17.90
N LEU A 315 14.62 8.61 17.77
CA LEU A 315 15.58 8.20 16.75
C LEU A 315 16.01 6.73 16.92
N ARG A 316 16.17 6.26 18.15
CA ARG A 316 16.46 4.85 18.44
C ARG A 316 15.32 3.94 17.99
N LYS A 317 14.06 4.34 18.21
CA LYS A 317 12.88 3.58 17.76
C LYS A 317 12.80 3.55 16.22
N ARG A 318 12.99 4.71 15.56
CA ARG A 318 13.08 4.82 14.09
C ARG A 318 14.14 3.89 13.52
N ALA A 319 15.36 3.93 14.08
CA ALA A 319 16.46 3.08 13.69
C ALA A 319 16.12 1.58 13.87
N GLY A 320 15.48 1.22 14.98
CA GLY A 320 15.07 -0.15 15.24
C GLY A 320 14.00 -0.68 14.29
N ILE A 321 13.05 0.17 13.87
CA ILE A 321 12.04 -0.14 12.84
C ILE A 321 12.75 -0.38 11.51
N VAL A 322 13.56 0.57 11.05
CA VAL A 322 14.27 0.46 9.76
C VAL A 322 15.17 -0.77 9.72
N ALA A 323 15.92 -1.04 10.79
CA ALA A 323 16.81 -2.19 10.87
C ALA A 323 16.10 -3.55 10.86
N GLY A 324 14.81 -3.59 11.20
CA GLY A 324 13.99 -4.79 11.03
C GLY A 324 13.45 -4.93 9.62
N MET A 325 12.81 -3.86 9.15
CA MET A 325 12.03 -3.89 7.91
C MET A 325 12.91 -4.03 6.67
N LEU A 326 14.19 -3.62 6.73
CA LEU A 326 15.14 -3.74 5.62
C LEU A 326 15.34 -5.19 5.15
N PHE A 327 15.06 -6.17 6.01
CA PHE A 327 15.23 -7.60 5.71
C PHE A 327 13.93 -8.30 5.30
N ASP A 328 12.85 -7.55 5.05
CA ASP A 328 11.56 -8.06 4.59
C ASP A 328 10.98 -9.21 5.44
N PRO A 329 10.80 -9.02 6.76
CA PRO A 329 10.25 -10.06 7.65
C PRO A 329 8.83 -10.46 7.25
N LYS A 330 8.47 -11.73 7.44
CA LYS A 330 7.11 -12.25 7.18
C LYS A 330 6.21 -12.19 8.41
N LEU A 331 6.81 -12.33 9.60
CA LEU A 331 6.14 -12.19 10.89
C LEU A 331 6.78 -11.02 11.65
N ILE A 332 5.96 -10.05 12.03
CA ILE A 332 6.40 -8.79 12.64
C ILE A 332 5.74 -8.68 14.02
N LEU A 333 6.56 -8.55 15.06
CA LEU A 333 6.13 -8.34 16.45
C LEU A 333 6.61 -6.97 16.91
N LEU A 334 5.68 -6.09 17.24
CA LEU A 334 5.96 -4.72 17.66
C LEU A 334 5.49 -4.49 19.09
N ASP A 335 6.42 -4.18 19.99
CA ASP A 335 6.11 -3.83 21.37
C ASP A 335 6.21 -2.30 21.53
N GLU A 336 5.04 -1.69 21.73
CA GLU A 336 4.81 -0.27 21.88
C GLU A 336 5.55 0.55 20.80
N PRO A 337 5.25 0.36 19.50
CA PRO A 337 6.05 0.92 18.41
C PRO A 337 5.89 2.43 18.24
N THR A 338 4.82 3.02 18.77
CA THR A 338 4.52 4.45 18.73
C THR A 338 5.07 5.22 19.95
N ASN A 339 5.63 4.52 20.94
CA ASN A 339 6.20 5.16 22.13
C ASN A 339 7.41 6.02 21.80
N ALA A 340 7.42 7.25 22.33
CA ALA A 340 8.50 8.21 22.15
C ALA A 340 8.77 8.59 20.68
N VAL A 341 7.77 8.42 19.80
CA VAL A 341 7.83 8.78 18.38
C VAL A 341 6.93 9.98 18.13
N ASP A 342 7.39 10.94 17.32
CA ASP A 342 6.62 12.12 16.92
C ASP A 342 5.43 11.77 16.00
N PRO A 343 4.41 12.65 15.88
CA PRO A 343 3.21 12.38 15.07
C PRO A 343 3.49 12.06 13.60
N ILE A 344 4.50 12.69 12.99
CA ILE A 344 4.84 12.49 11.56
C ILE A 344 5.38 11.07 11.38
N THR A 345 6.30 10.65 12.24
CA THR A 345 6.90 9.32 12.20
C THR A 345 5.90 8.24 12.59
N ARG A 346 4.97 8.54 13.51
CA ARG A 346 3.84 7.67 13.82
C ARG A 346 3.00 7.40 12.57
N GLN A 347 2.66 8.44 11.80
CA GLN A 347 1.91 8.27 10.56
C GLN A 347 2.68 7.42 9.54
N LEU A 348 3.98 7.67 9.39
CA LEU A 348 4.84 6.86 8.53
C LEU A 348 4.85 5.38 8.93
N LEU A 349 4.88 5.09 10.24
CA LEU A 349 4.79 3.73 10.76
C LEU A 349 3.43 3.10 10.43
N VAL A 350 2.33 3.83 10.63
CA VAL A 350 0.97 3.36 10.28
C VAL A 350 0.90 2.98 8.81
N ASP A 351 1.37 3.88 7.92
CA ASP A 351 1.36 3.65 6.48
C ASP A 351 2.20 2.43 6.10
N LEU A 352 3.37 2.26 6.73
CA LEU A 352 4.22 1.09 6.54
C LEU A 352 3.53 -0.20 6.99
N MET A 353 2.86 -0.19 8.14
CA MET A 353 2.15 -1.38 8.64
C MET A 353 0.97 -1.74 7.75
N LYS A 354 0.19 -0.76 7.28
CA LYS A 354 -0.90 -0.99 6.32
C LYS A 354 -0.38 -1.59 5.01
N GLN A 355 0.77 -1.11 4.52
CA GLN A 355 1.41 -1.67 3.33
C GLN A 355 1.85 -3.12 3.55
N LEU A 356 2.52 -3.42 4.66
CA LEU A 356 3.00 -4.78 4.96
C LEU A 356 1.82 -5.74 5.14
N LYS A 357 0.76 -5.32 5.82
CA LYS A 357 -0.50 -6.05 5.93
C LYS A 357 -1.11 -6.34 4.56
N ALA A 358 -1.21 -5.35 3.68
CA ALA A 358 -1.72 -5.53 2.31
C ALA A 358 -0.87 -6.52 1.49
N ASN A 359 0.42 -6.63 1.79
CA ASN A 359 1.35 -7.60 1.20
C ASN A 359 1.29 -8.99 1.87
N GLY A 360 0.31 -9.25 2.74
CA GLY A 360 0.11 -10.55 3.39
C GLY A 360 1.06 -10.84 4.55
N ARG A 361 1.71 -9.82 5.13
CA ARG A 361 2.58 -9.99 6.30
C ARG A 361 1.75 -10.17 7.57
N THR A 362 2.21 -11.05 8.45
CA THR A 362 1.55 -11.27 9.76
C THR A 362 2.11 -10.27 10.74
N ILE A 363 1.25 -9.49 11.39
CA ILE A 363 1.66 -8.40 12.28
C ILE A 363 1.02 -8.60 13.65
N LEU A 364 1.82 -8.63 14.70
CA LEU A 364 1.36 -8.59 16.08
C LEU A 364 1.87 -7.29 16.69
N THR A 365 0.98 -6.52 17.30
CA THR A 365 1.37 -5.26 17.93
C THR A 365 0.81 -5.17 19.34
N ILE A 366 1.68 -4.90 20.29
CA ILE A 366 1.34 -4.51 21.66
C ILE A 366 1.35 -3.00 21.67
N THR A 367 0.25 -2.39 22.07
CA THR A 367 0.14 -0.93 22.08
C THR A 367 -0.91 -0.48 23.09
N HIS A 368 -0.68 0.67 23.71
CA HIS A 368 -1.73 1.43 24.39
C HIS A 368 -2.32 2.55 23.51
N ASP A 369 -1.72 2.81 22.35
CA ASP A 369 -2.24 3.72 21.34
C ASP A 369 -3.37 3.03 20.56
N LEU A 370 -4.60 3.34 20.97
CA LEU A 370 -5.83 2.77 20.42
C LEU A 370 -6.10 3.24 18.98
N GLU A 371 -5.66 4.45 18.61
CA GLU A 371 -5.84 4.96 17.24
C GLU A 371 -4.91 4.22 16.26
N TYR A 372 -3.65 4.03 16.64
CA TYR A 372 -2.73 3.20 15.86
C TYR A 372 -3.24 1.76 15.75
N CYS A 373 -3.74 1.19 16.84
CA CYS A 373 -4.33 -0.15 16.85
C CYS A 373 -5.51 -0.27 15.88
N TRP A 374 -6.44 0.69 15.95
CA TRP A 374 -7.62 0.78 15.10
C TRP A 374 -7.27 0.81 13.61
N GLU A 375 -6.22 1.55 13.24
CA GLU A 375 -5.84 1.72 11.84
C GLU A 375 -5.06 0.55 11.24
N VAL A 376 -4.32 -0.19 12.06
CA VAL A 376 -3.38 -1.21 11.60
C VAL A 376 -3.95 -2.63 11.72
N THR A 377 -4.73 -2.90 12.76
CA THR A 377 -5.11 -4.28 13.12
C THR A 377 -6.39 -4.74 12.43
N ASP A 378 -6.52 -6.05 12.21
CA ASP A 378 -7.78 -6.69 11.80
C ASP A 378 -8.59 -7.13 13.01
N ARG A 379 -7.88 -7.56 14.04
CA ARG A 379 -8.40 -8.20 15.23
C ARG A 379 -7.65 -7.68 16.44
N VAL A 380 -8.33 -7.61 17.57
CA VAL A 380 -7.73 -7.26 18.86
C VAL A 380 -8.06 -8.30 19.91
N ILE A 381 -7.10 -8.55 20.79
CA ILE A 381 -7.32 -9.27 22.03
C ILE A 381 -7.06 -8.34 23.21
N ILE A 382 -7.84 -8.52 24.27
CA ILE A 382 -7.71 -7.75 25.50
C ILE A 382 -7.25 -8.71 26.60
N LEU A 383 -6.06 -8.45 27.12
CA LEU A 383 -5.52 -9.09 28.30
C LEU A 383 -5.90 -8.26 29.53
N ASP A 384 -6.57 -8.90 30.48
CA ASP A 384 -6.87 -8.33 31.78
C ASP A 384 -6.79 -9.40 32.87
N ASN A 385 -6.31 -9.00 34.05
CA ASN A 385 -6.17 -9.89 35.21
C ASN A 385 -5.56 -11.26 34.87
N LYS A 386 -4.48 -11.27 34.06
CA LYS A 386 -3.72 -12.45 33.59
C LYS A 386 -4.39 -13.34 32.54
N HIS A 387 -5.64 -13.06 32.19
CA HIS A 387 -6.41 -13.86 31.24
C HIS A 387 -6.65 -13.10 29.93
N LEU A 388 -6.93 -13.85 28.87
CA LEU A 388 -7.50 -13.29 27.65
C LEU A 388 -9.01 -13.16 27.85
N VAL A 389 -9.46 -11.92 28.08
CA VAL A 389 -10.86 -11.63 28.44
C VAL A 389 -11.72 -11.37 27.21
N LYS A 390 -11.13 -10.79 26.16
CA LYS A 390 -11.86 -10.43 24.96
C LYS A 390 -11.06 -10.67 23.70
N ASP A 391 -11.78 -11.02 22.65
CA ASP A 391 -11.25 -11.34 21.33
C ASP A 391 -12.26 -10.83 20.28
N CYS A 392 -11.90 -9.76 19.58
CA CYS A 392 -12.83 -9.01 18.73
C CYS A 392 -12.20 -8.69 17.38
N THR A 393 -13.00 -8.64 16.32
CA THR A 393 -12.57 -8.09 15.04
C THR A 393 -12.79 -6.59 15.04
N ILE A 394 -11.90 -5.81 14.44
CA ILE A 394 -12.06 -4.34 14.33
C ILE A 394 -13.35 -3.97 13.60
N THR A 395 -13.79 -4.79 12.64
CA THR A 395 -15.04 -4.61 11.89
C THR A 395 -16.30 -4.73 12.75
N ASP A 396 -16.21 -5.29 13.95
CA ASP A 396 -17.35 -5.47 14.85
C ASP A 396 -17.76 -4.14 15.51
N PHE A 397 -16.90 -3.12 15.43
CA PHE A 397 -17.12 -1.81 16.02
C PHE A 397 -17.54 -0.79 14.94
N PRO A 398 -18.68 -0.08 15.11
CA PRO A 398 -19.15 0.90 14.14
C PRO A 398 -18.32 2.19 14.14
N SER A 399 -17.67 2.52 15.26
CA SER A 399 -16.83 3.72 15.38
C SER A 399 -15.63 3.49 16.28
N ILE A 400 -14.61 4.34 16.14
CA ILE A 400 -13.43 4.31 17.00
C ILE A 400 -13.79 4.52 18.48
N ASP A 401 -14.83 5.29 18.80
CA ASP A 401 -15.25 5.54 20.18
C ASP A 401 -15.82 4.27 20.83
N THR A 402 -16.63 3.51 20.09
CA THR A 402 -17.13 2.21 20.57
C THR A 402 -16.01 1.21 20.77
N PHE A 403 -14.99 1.24 19.90
CA PHE A 403 -13.77 0.47 20.07
C PHE A 403 -12.98 0.90 21.31
N LYS A 404 -12.79 2.21 21.53
CA LYS A 404 -12.08 2.75 22.69
C LYS A 404 -12.75 2.30 23.99
N GLN A 405 -14.08 2.40 24.09
CA GLN A 405 -14.85 1.93 25.25
C GLN A 405 -14.71 0.42 25.49
N ALA A 406 -14.75 -0.38 24.41
CA ALA A 406 -14.58 -1.82 24.52
C ALA A 406 -13.15 -2.22 24.90
N ALA A 407 -12.15 -1.50 24.39
CA ALA A 407 -10.72 -1.71 24.65
C ALA A 407 -10.35 -1.38 26.10
N THR A 408 -11.01 -0.40 26.71
CA THR A 408 -10.80 -0.02 28.13
C THR A 408 -11.66 -0.83 29.10
N LEU A 409 -12.43 -1.81 28.63
CA LEU A 409 -13.34 -2.64 29.44
C LEU A 409 -14.33 -1.82 30.29
N GLY A 410 -14.68 -0.60 29.85
CA GLY A 410 -15.58 0.28 30.59
C GLY A 410 -14.97 0.90 31.86
N HIS A 411 -13.67 0.76 32.10
CA HIS A 411 -12.99 1.50 33.15
C HIS A 411 -12.77 2.96 32.72
N GLU A 412 -13.70 3.83 33.07
CA GLU A 412 -13.46 5.27 33.10
C GLU A 412 -12.60 5.61 34.32
N HIS A 413 -11.27 5.69 34.18
CA HIS A 413 -10.47 6.39 35.17
C HIS A 413 -9.37 7.27 34.55
N SER A 414 -9.57 8.57 34.79
CA SER A 414 -8.70 9.73 34.71
C SER A 414 -7.43 9.68 35.57
N ASN A 415 -6.93 8.49 35.91
CA ASN A 415 -5.67 8.31 36.66
C ASN A 415 -4.82 7.24 35.98
N VAL A 416 -4.29 7.56 34.81
CA VAL A 416 -3.10 6.90 34.31
C VAL A 416 -1.95 7.39 35.19
N ASN A 417 -1.42 6.52 36.05
CA ASN A 417 -0.13 6.79 36.67
C ASN A 417 0.93 6.75 35.56
N PHE A 418 1.33 7.93 35.08
CA PHE A 418 2.27 8.12 33.97
C PHE A 418 3.71 7.73 34.30
N GLY A 419 3.98 7.09 35.44
CA GLY A 419 5.33 6.63 35.79
C GLY A 419 6.35 7.76 35.91
N ILE A 420 5.90 9.01 36.11
CA ILE A 420 6.76 10.09 36.58
C ILE A 420 6.79 9.95 38.10
N SER A 421 7.72 9.12 38.60
CA SER A 421 8.20 9.26 39.97
C SER A 421 8.84 10.64 40.06
N THR A 422 8.17 11.58 40.70
CA THR A 422 8.82 12.76 41.27
C THR A 422 9.60 12.29 42.49
N ASP A 423 10.87 11.96 42.29
CA ASP A 423 11.89 12.08 43.34
C ASP A 423 12.71 13.35 43.05
#